data_AF-A0AB34XYQ9-F1
#
_entry.id   AF-A0AB34XYQ9-F1
#
_cell.length_a   1.000
_cell.length_b   1.000
_cell.length_c   1.000
_cell.angle_alpha   90.00
_cell.angle_beta   90.00
_cell.angle_gamma   90.00
#
_symmetry.space_group_name_H-M   'P 1'
#
loop_
_entity.id
_entity.type
_entity.pdbx_description
1 polymer ?
#
loop_
_entity_poly.entity_id
_entity_poly.type
_entity_poly.pdbx_seq_one_letter_code
_entity_poly.pdbx_strand_id
1 'polypeptide(L)'
;MTNRYDKIPDHEVIKSAMQQELTDKQIAHVKSEIETAALQNDDKAYVDLISFNPSQKRKLEQVLKSKGYQLVEKSNWSILIDL
;
A
#
# COMPACT_ATOMS: atom_id res chain seq x y z
N MET A 1 5.90 10.33 22.30
CA MET A 1 4.63 10.17 21.57
C MET A 1 4.94 10.32 20.09
N THR A 2 5.15 9.22 19.39
CA THR A 2 5.44 9.23 17.95
C THR A 2 4.15 9.50 17.20
N ASN A 3 4.11 10.53 16.37
CA ASN A 3 2.89 10.97 15.73
C ASN A 3 2.48 9.92 14.69
N ARG A 4 1.20 9.57 14.62
CA ARG A 4 0.70 8.51 13.71
C ARG A 4 0.96 8.87 12.25
N TYR A 5 1.03 10.17 11.98
CA TYR A 5 1.35 10.76 10.69
C TYR A 5 2.83 10.61 10.27
N ASP A 6 3.76 10.34 11.20
CA ASP A 6 5.19 10.11 10.87
C ASP A 6 5.42 8.80 10.12
N LYS A 7 4.44 7.89 10.13
CA LYS A 7 4.51 6.62 9.39
C LYS A 7 4.05 6.74 7.94
N ILE A 8 3.38 7.84 7.57
CA ILE A 8 2.90 8.04 6.21
C ILE A 8 4.12 8.24 5.31
N PRO A 9 4.36 7.34 4.35
CA PRO A 9 5.49 7.48 3.45
C PRO A 9 5.34 8.76 2.64
N ASP A 10 6.41 9.55 2.55
CA ASP A 10 6.48 10.61 1.57
C ASP A 10 6.29 10.05 0.15
N HIS A 11 5.48 10.74 -0.63
CA HIS A 11 5.17 10.38 -2.01
C HIS A 11 6.45 10.20 -2.85
N GLU A 12 7.47 11.03 -2.61
CA GLU A 12 8.79 10.97 -3.23
C GLU A 12 9.57 9.69 -2.86
N VAL A 13 9.43 9.22 -1.61
CA VAL A 13 10.09 7.99 -1.13
C VAL A 13 9.45 6.76 -1.75
N ILE A 14 8.10 6.75 -1.86
CA ILE A 14 7.38 5.69 -2.56
C ILE A 14 7.78 5.70 -4.04
N LYS A 15 7.73 6.86 -4.69
CA LYS A 15 8.04 7.03 -6.11
C LYS A 15 9.48 6.60 -6.44
N SER A 16 10.46 7.00 -5.62
CA SER A 16 11.88 6.64 -5.81
C SER A 16 12.15 5.15 -5.56
N ALA A 17 11.45 4.51 -4.60
CA ALA A 17 11.58 3.07 -4.36
C ALA A 17 10.86 2.20 -5.41
N MET A 18 9.92 2.79 -6.16
CA MET A 18 9.02 2.11 -7.09
C MET A 18 9.31 2.36 -8.58
N GLN A 19 10.28 3.21 -8.90
CA GLN A 19 10.48 3.91 -10.18
C GLN A 19 10.67 3.04 -11.45
N GLN A 20 10.68 1.71 -11.38
CA GLN A 20 10.67 0.85 -12.56
C GLN A 20 9.62 -0.26 -12.55
N GLU A 21 8.94 -0.49 -11.44
CA GLU A 21 8.01 -1.62 -11.33
C GLU A 21 6.57 -1.15 -11.23
N LEU A 22 6.22 -0.12 -10.46
CA LEU A 22 4.83 0.34 -10.29
C LEU A 22 4.59 1.71 -10.94
N THR A 23 3.46 1.86 -11.62
CA THR A 23 3.06 3.14 -12.23
C THR A 23 2.54 4.12 -11.18
N ASP A 24 2.72 5.42 -11.38
CA ASP A 24 2.18 6.47 -10.48
C ASP A 24 0.68 6.28 -10.19
N LYS A 25 -0.10 5.75 -11.16
CA LYS A 25 -1.51 5.40 -10.99
C LYS A 25 -1.75 4.29 -9.98
N GLN A 26 -0.94 3.24 -10.01
CA GLN A 26 -1.04 2.12 -9.05
C GLN A 26 -0.65 2.58 -7.65
N ILE A 27 0.34 3.46 -7.54
CA ILE A 27 0.76 4.06 -6.27
C ILE A 27 -0.36 4.90 -5.68
N ALA A 28 -0.94 5.79 -6.49
CA ALA A 28 -2.06 6.62 -6.09
C ALA A 28 -3.28 5.78 -5.67
N HIS A 29 -3.55 4.68 -6.38
CA HIS A 29 -4.62 3.76 -6.04
C HIS A 29 -4.42 3.13 -4.65
N VAL A 30 -3.27 2.49 -4.40
CA VAL A 30 -2.97 1.88 -3.09
C VAL A 30 -3.11 2.90 -1.97
N LYS A 31 -2.57 4.11 -2.17
CA LYS A 31 -2.65 5.19 -1.19
C LYS A 31 -4.10 5.58 -0.91
N SER A 32 -4.91 5.75 -1.96
CA SER A 32 -6.31 6.11 -1.85
C SER A 32 -7.13 5.07 -1.09
N GLU A 33 -6.90 3.78 -1.32
CA GLU A 33 -7.63 2.70 -0.61
C GLU A 33 -7.30 2.72 0.89
N ILE A 34 -6.02 2.87 1.25
CA ILE A 34 -5.59 2.96 2.65
C ILE A 34 -6.15 4.21 3.33
N GLU A 35 -6.09 5.37 2.66
CA GLU A 35 -6.63 6.63 3.19
C GLU A 35 -8.15 6.56 3.36
N THR A 36 -8.86 5.94 2.41
CA THR A 36 -10.32 5.79 2.48
C THR A 36 -10.72 4.92 3.66
N ALA A 37 -10.09 3.76 3.84
CA ALA A 37 -10.35 2.87 4.97
C ALA A 37 -10.07 3.58 6.32
N ALA A 38 -8.96 4.31 6.42
CA ALA A 38 -8.64 5.09 7.62
C ALA A 38 -9.69 6.19 7.91
N LEU A 39 -10.20 6.88 6.88
CA LEU A 39 -11.26 7.89 7.02
C LEU A 39 -12.61 7.28 7.40
N GLN A 40 -12.87 6.04 6.99
CA GLN A 40 -14.10 5.31 7.33
C GLN A 40 -14.05 4.67 8.73
N ASN A 41 -12.93 4.79 9.46
CA ASN A 41 -12.64 4.05 10.69
C ASN A 41 -12.69 2.52 10.51
N ASP A 42 -12.37 2.04 9.31
CA ASP A 42 -12.18 0.62 9.09
C ASP A 42 -10.85 0.16 9.70
N ASP A 43 -10.86 -1.02 10.30
CA ASP A 43 -9.65 -1.68 10.83
C ASP A 43 -8.75 -2.21 9.70
N LYS A 44 -9.29 -2.30 8.48
CA LYS A 44 -8.64 -2.95 7.34
C LYS A 44 -8.78 -2.15 6.06
N ALA A 45 -7.71 -2.09 5.28
CA ALA A 45 -7.74 -1.61 3.91
C ALA A 45 -7.70 -2.78 2.92
N TYR A 46 -8.61 -2.75 1.95
CA TYR A 46 -8.63 -3.68 0.83
C TYR A 46 -7.99 -3.01 -0.39
N VAL A 47 -6.94 -3.63 -0.93
CA VAL A 47 -6.25 -3.12 -2.13
C VAL A 47 -6.44 -4.11 -3.26
N ASP A 48 -7.08 -3.66 -4.34
CA ASP A 48 -7.22 -4.44 -5.56
C ASP A 48 -5.91 -4.48 -6.38
N LEU A 49 -5.57 -5.68 -6.86
CA LEU A 49 -4.34 -5.95 -7.60
C LEU A 49 -4.59 -6.37 -9.05
N ILE A 50 -5.79 -6.15 -9.60
CA ILE A 50 -6.13 -6.56 -10.98
C ILE A 50 -5.19 -5.89 -11.99
N SER A 51 -4.83 -4.64 -11.77
CA SER A 51 -3.93 -3.89 -12.64
C SER A 51 -2.44 -4.21 -12.44
N PHE A 52 -2.10 -5.06 -11.46
CA PHE A 52 -0.73 -5.35 -11.07
C PHE A 52 -0.24 -6.65 -11.74
N ASN A 53 1.00 -6.62 -12.23
CA ASN A 53 1.69 -7.83 -12.66
C ASN A 53 2.34 -8.56 -11.45
N PRO A 54 2.82 -9.80 -11.60
CA PRO A 54 3.38 -10.55 -10.49
C PRO A 54 4.60 -9.91 -9.80
N SER A 55 5.49 -9.22 -10.52
CA SER A 55 6.64 -8.54 -9.89
C SER A 55 6.19 -7.31 -9.10
N GLN A 56 5.28 -6.52 -9.67
CA GLN A 56 4.60 -5.39 -9.04
C GLN A 56 3.95 -5.77 -7.71
N LYS A 57 3.23 -6.91 -7.67
CA LYS A 57 2.61 -7.41 -6.44
C LYS A 57 3.64 -7.69 -5.35
N ARG A 58 4.72 -8.41 -5.69
CA ARG A 58 5.80 -8.70 -4.74
C ARG A 58 6.48 -7.44 -4.22
N LYS A 59 6.70 -6.45 -5.09
CA LYS A 59 7.30 -5.17 -4.71
C LYS A 59 6.38 -4.37 -3.80
N LEU A 60 5.09 -4.32 -4.11
CA LEU A 60 4.08 -3.69 -3.27
C LEU A 60 4.06 -4.31 -1.86
N GLU A 61 4.07 -5.64 -1.76
CA GLU A 61 4.15 -6.34 -0.48
C GLU A 61 5.40 -5.92 0.33
N GLN A 62 6.56 -5.85 -0.32
CA GLN A 62 7.80 -5.42 0.34
C GLN A 62 7.71 -3.99 0.85
N VAL A 63 7.17 -3.07 0.03
CA VAL A 63 7.00 -1.67 0.44
C VAL A 63 6.05 -1.57 1.62
N LEU A 64 4.87 -2.21 1.57
CA LEU A 64 3.90 -2.20 2.65
C LEU A 64 4.52 -2.74 3.96
N LYS A 65 5.21 -3.88 3.90
CA LYS A 65 5.91 -4.45 5.07
C LYS A 65 7.01 -3.52 5.60
N SER A 66 7.79 -2.89 4.72
CA SER A 66 8.83 -1.93 5.14
C SER A 66 8.27 -0.70 5.84
N LYS A 67 7.01 -0.36 5.57
CA LYS A 67 6.27 0.73 6.22
C LYS A 67 5.55 0.30 7.49
N GLY A 68 5.66 -0.98 7.86
CA GLY A 68 5.10 -1.53 9.09
C GLY A 68 3.64 -1.97 8.98
N TYR A 69 3.08 -2.02 7.77
CA TYR A 69 1.74 -2.57 7.55
C TYR A 69 1.76 -4.09 7.70
N GLN A 70 0.75 -4.64 8.40
CA GLN A 70 0.53 -6.08 8.46
C GLN A 70 -0.40 -6.50 7.33
N LEU A 71 0.02 -7.51 6.56
CA LEU A 71 -0.80 -8.09 5.50
C LEU A 71 -1.58 -9.27 6.08
N VAL A 72 -2.88 -9.09 6.29
CA VAL A 72 -3.77 -10.08 6.91
C VAL A 72 -4.10 -11.19 5.93
N GLU A 73 -4.40 -10.81 4.68
CA GLU A 73 -4.72 -11.74 3.62
C GLU A 73 -4.06 -11.29 2.33
N LYS A 74 -3.61 -12.26 1.54
CA LYS A 74 -3.08 -12.02 0.21
C LYS A 74 -3.63 -13.03 -0.77
N SER A 75 -4.06 -12.53 -1.90
CA SER A 75 -4.44 -13.32 -3.05
C SER A 75 -3.74 -12.80 -4.30
N ASN A 76 -3.86 -13.53 -5.42
CA ASN A 76 -3.39 -13.01 -6.69
C ASN A 76 -4.15 -11.75 -7.13
N TRP A 77 -5.30 -11.46 -6.54
CA TRP A 77 -6.20 -10.39 -6.97
C TRP A 77 -6.27 -9.24 -5.97
N SER A 78 -5.84 -9.44 -4.72
CA SER A 78 -5.98 -8.44 -3.68
C SER A 78 -5.04 -8.64 -2.50
N ILE A 79 -4.83 -7.56 -1.76
CA ILE A 79 -4.14 -7.56 -0.46
C ILE A 79 -5.07 -6.91 0.56
N LEU A 80 -5.20 -7.54 1.72
CA LEU A 80 -5.86 -6.99 2.90
C LEU A 80 -4.79 -6.52 3.89
N ILE A 81 -4.89 -5.27 4.32
CA ILE A 81 -3.93 -4.60 5.20
C ILE A 81 -4.61 -4.26 6.52
N ASP A 82 -3.97 -4.55 7.64
CA ASP A 82 -4.38 -4.07 8.98
C ASP A 82 -3.87 -2.64 9.20
N LEU A 83 -4.74 -1.71 9.61
CA LEU A 83 -4.45 -0.27 9.76
C LEU A 83 -4.14 0.18 11.20
#